data_AF-A0A8T4PD31-F1
#
_entry.id   AF-A0A8T4PD31-F1
#
_cell.length_a   1.000
_cell.length_b   1.000
_cell.length_c   1.000
_cell.angle_alpha   90.00
_cell.angle_beta   90.00
_cell.angle_gamma   90.00
#
_symmetry.space_group_name_H-M   'P 1'
#
loop_
_entity.id
_entity.type
_entity.pdbx_description
1 polymer ?
#
loop_
_entity_poly.entity_id
_entity_poly.type
_entity_poly.pdbx_seq_one_letter_code
_entity_poly.pdbx_strand_id
1 'polypeptide(L)'
;MSRTLGYFLSAIGIFFMALSVAPIKEAVSAFLPLMNIHGVYFIVIGVAFVIFGVSALRSSGGKLVELPIYQGKKVVGFRRTGK
;
A
#
# COMPACT_ATOMS: atom_id res chain seq x y z
N MET A 1 -1.84 -7.24 8.19
CA MET A 1 -1.09 -7.15 6.93
C MET A 1 0.21 -6.42 7.24
N SER A 2 1.37 -6.96 6.87
CA SER A 2 2.66 -6.32 7.19
C SER A 2 2.83 -5.06 6.34
N ARG A 3 3.45 -4.01 6.91
CA ARG A 3 3.77 -2.77 6.16
C ARG A 3 4.57 -3.07 4.90
N THR A 4 5.45 -4.07 4.97
CA THR A 4 6.25 -4.58 3.84
C THR A 4 5.38 -4.96 2.63
N LEU A 5 4.23 -5.60 2.87
CA LEU A 5 3.33 -6.01 1.78
C LEU A 5 2.63 -4.80 1.13
N GLY A 6 2.28 -3.78 1.93
CA GLY A 6 1.68 -2.54 1.42
C GLY A 6 2.65 -1.71 0.58
N TYR A 7 3.92 -1.65 0.98
CA TYR A 7 4.99 -1.05 0.16
C TYR A 7 5.22 -1.81 -1.14
N PHE A 8 5.23 -3.15 -1.09
CA PHE A 8 5.35 -3.97 -2.30
C PHE A 8 4.20 -3.73 -3.28
N LEU A 9 2.95 -3.75 -2.81
CA LEU A 9 1.78 -3.50 -3.65
C LEU A 9 1.80 -2.10 -4.28
N SER A 10 2.15 -1.08 -3.49
CA SER A 10 2.22 0.29 -3.99
C SER A 10 3.37 0.47 -4.99
N ALA A 11 4.53 -0.12 -4.77
CA ALA A 11 5.64 -0.11 -5.73
C ALA A 11 5.27 -0.77 -7.06
N ILE A 12 4.57 -1.91 -7.02
CA ILE A 12 4.06 -2.59 -8.22
C ILE A 12 3.03 -1.72 -8.95
N GLY A 13 2.14 -1.06 -8.22
CA GLY A 13 1.15 -0.15 -8.83
C GLY A 13 1.79 1.05 -9.53
N ILE A 14 2.82 1.66 -8.91
CA ILE A 14 3.60 2.74 -9.51
C ILE A 14 4.35 2.24 -10.75
N PHE A 15 4.92 1.04 -10.70
CA PHE A 15 5.60 0.44 -11.84
C PHE A 15 4.66 0.23 -13.02
N PHE A 16 3.46 -0.31 -12.80
CA PHE A 16 2.46 -0.47 -13.87
C PHE A 16 1.98 0.86 -14.44
N MET A 17 1.86 1.90 -13.62
CA MET A 17 1.62 3.26 -14.13
C MET A 17 2.78 3.77 -14.98
N ALA A 18 4.03 3.54 -14.57
CA ALA A 18 5.20 3.96 -15.33
C ALA A 18 5.24 3.31 -16.73
N LEU A 19 4.78 2.07 -16.88
CA LEU A 19 4.65 1.40 -18.19
C LEU A 19 3.64 2.07 -19.14
N SER A 20 2.80 2.99 -18.66
CA SER A 20 1.92 3.78 -19.52
C SER A 20 2.60 4.99 -20.17
N VAL A 21 3.79 5.36 -19.70
CA VAL A 21 4.57 6.50 -20.21
C VAL A 21 5.35 6.06 -21.45
N ALA A 22 5.18 6.77 -22.57
CA ALA A 22 5.74 6.39 -23.89
C ALA A 22 7.22 5.96 -23.89
N PRO A 23 8.18 6.76 -23.36
CA PRO A 23 9.59 6.34 -23.33
C PRO A 23 9.85 5.08 -22.50
N ILE A 24 9.10 4.87 -21.42
CA ILE A 24 9.24 3.68 -20.56
C ILE A 24 8.63 2.46 -21.26
N LYS A 25 7.47 2.64 -21.89
CA LYS A 25 6.80 1.62 -22.69
C LYS A 25 7.70 1.14 -23.83
N GLU A 26 8.32 2.06 -24.57
CA GLU A 26 9.23 1.74 -25.67
C GLU A 26 10.44 0.95 -25.19
N ALA A 27 11.10 1.43 -24.13
CA ALA A 27 12.22 0.72 -23.51
C ALA A 27 11.83 -0.71 -23.09
N VAL A 28 10.69 -0.89 -22.42
CA VAL A 28 10.25 -2.22 -21.96
C VAL A 28 9.80 -3.11 -23.11
N SER A 29 9.14 -2.56 -24.13
CA SER A 29 8.74 -3.31 -25.32
C SER A 29 9.94 -3.80 -26.15
N ALA A 30 11.07 -3.09 -26.11
CA ALA A 30 12.31 -3.53 -26.73
C ALA A 30 12.91 -4.77 -26.03
N PHE A 31 12.70 -4.92 -24.72
CA PHE A 31 13.13 -6.10 -23.95
C PHE A 31 12.08 -7.22 -23.92
N LEU A 32 10.78 -6.88 -24.00
CA LEU A 32 9.65 -7.82 -23.94
C LEU A 32 8.66 -7.52 -25.08
N PRO A 33 8.99 -7.95 -26.32
CA PRO A 33 8.17 -7.65 -27.51
C PRO A 33 6.80 -8.35 -27.51
N LEU A 34 6.58 -9.32 -26.63
CA LEU A 34 5.30 -10.05 -26.48
C LEU A 34 4.23 -9.29 -25.69
N MET A 35 4.59 -8.18 -25.04
CA MET A 35 3.67 -7.48 -24.16
C MET A 35 2.92 -6.41 -24.96
N ASN A 36 1.68 -6.74 -25.36
CA ASN A 36 0.79 -5.79 -26.01
C ASN A 36 0.25 -4.80 -24.97
N ILE A 37 1.04 -3.77 -24.66
CA ILE A 37 0.78 -2.81 -23.58
C ILE A 37 -0.31 -1.84 -24.05
N HIS A 38 -1.58 -2.20 -23.82
CA HIS A 38 -2.69 -1.26 -23.90
C HIS A 38 -2.64 -0.35 -22.67
N GLY A 39 -2.12 0.87 -22.84
CA GLY A 39 -1.80 1.80 -21.76
C GLY A 39 -2.94 2.05 -20.77
N VAL A 40 -4.20 2.01 -21.24
CA VAL A 40 -5.39 2.20 -20.40
C VAL A 40 -5.54 1.10 -19.33
N TYR A 41 -5.33 -0.17 -19.68
CA TYR A 41 -5.45 -1.26 -18.70
C TYR A 41 -4.35 -1.19 -17.63
N PHE A 42 -3.13 -0.83 -18.04
CA PHE A 42 -2.01 -0.67 -17.12
C PHE A 42 -2.20 0.48 -16.13
N ILE A 43 -2.83 1.58 -16.57
CA ILE A 43 -3.21 2.68 -15.67
C ILE A 43 -4.26 2.20 -14.67
N VAL A 44 -5.35 1.56 -15.13
CA VAL A 44 -6.43 1.09 -14.23
C VAL A 44 -5.91 0.10 -13.20
N ILE A 45 -5.10 -0.87 -13.64
CA ILE A 45 -4.47 -1.87 -12.76
C ILE A 45 -3.50 -1.18 -11.79
N GLY A 46 -2.66 -0.27 -12.28
CA GLY A 46 -1.72 0.50 -11.46
C GLY A 46 -2.42 1.31 -10.36
N VAL A 47 -3.48 2.04 -10.71
CA VAL A 47 -4.32 2.79 -9.74
C VAL A 47 -4.87 1.84 -8.67
N ALA A 48 -5.44 0.70 -9.06
CA ALA A 48 -6.01 -0.25 -8.12
C ALA A 48 -4.95 -0.77 -7.13
N PHE A 49 -3.76 -1.14 -7.62
CA PHE A 49 -2.65 -1.59 -6.78
C PHE A 49 -2.15 -0.51 -5.81
N VAL A 50 -2.06 0.74 -6.25
CA VAL A 50 -1.68 1.87 -5.37
C VAL A 50 -2.73 2.08 -4.29
N ILE A 51 -4.03 2.10 -4.63
CA ILE A 51 -5.11 2.26 -3.66
C ILE A 51 -5.10 1.14 -2.62
N PHE A 52 -4.98 -0.11 -3.07
CA PHE A 52 -4.89 -1.26 -2.17
C PHE A 52 -3.63 -1.22 -1.29
N GLY A 53 -2.48 -0.85 -1.87
CA GLY A 53 -1.22 -0.71 -1.13
C GLY A 53 -1.29 0.37 -0.05
N VAL A 54 -1.81 1.55 -0.38
CA VAL A 54 -1.99 2.66 0.58
C VAL A 54 -3.01 2.31 1.67
N SER A 55 -4.11 1.66 1.30
CA SER A 55 -5.12 1.20 2.26
C SER A 55 -4.54 0.16 3.24
N ALA A 56 -3.76 -0.79 2.73
CA ALA A 56 -3.05 -1.77 3.54
C ALA A 56 -2.03 -1.12 4.49
N LEU A 57 -1.31 -0.08 4.03
CA LEU A 57 -0.39 0.71 4.87
C LEU A 57 -1.12 1.45 5.98
N ARG A 58 -2.26 2.10 5.68
CA ARG A 58 -3.10 2.79 6.68
C ARG A 58 -3.64 1.82 7.73
N SER A 59 -4.10 0.64 7.32
CA SER A 59 -4.63 -0.39 8.22
C SER A 59 -3.53 -1.02 9.10
N SER A 60 -2.26 -0.93 8.69
CA SER A 60 -1.10 -1.39 9.47
C SER A 60 -0.58 -0.36 10.49
N GLY A 61 -1.23 0.79 10.64
CA GLY A 61 -1.05 1.65 11.81
C GLY A 61 -1.67 0.98 13.02
N GLY A 62 -0.84 0.52 13.97
CA GLY A 62 -1.33 -0.12 15.18
C GLY A 62 -2.39 0.74 15.86
N LYS A 63 -3.55 0.17 16.17
CA LYS A 63 -4.56 0.87 16.96
C LYS A 63 -3.92 1.21 18.30
N LEU A 64 -3.88 2.51 18.64
CA LEU A 64 -3.59 2.94 19.99
C LEU A 64 -4.72 2.42 20.86
N VAL A 65 -4.44 1.40 21.66
CA VAL A 65 -5.41 0.88 22.64
C VAL A 65 -5.17 1.64 23.93
N GLU A 66 -6.21 2.33 24.40
CA GLU A 66 -6.22 2.96 25.71
C GLU A 66 -6.70 1.92 26.73
N LEU A 67 -5.77 1.45 27.57
CA LEU A 67 -6.07 0.48 28.64
C LEU A 67 -6.27 1.26 29.95
N PRO A 68 -7.42 1.11 30.64
CA PRO A 68 -7.63 1.73 31.93
C PRO A 68 -6.69 1.16 33.00
N ILE A 69 -6.13 2.04 33.83
CA ILE A 69 -5.32 1.71 35.00
C ILE A 69 -6.25 1.72 36.21
N TYR A 70 -6.34 0.60 36.93
CA TYR A 70 -7.19 0.44 38.11
C TYR A 70 -6.37 0.56 39.40
N GLN A 71 -6.91 1.27 40.39
CA GLN A 71 -6.45 1.22 41.77
C GLN A 71 -7.62 0.76 42.63
N GLY A 72 -7.61 -0.51 43.03
CA GLY A 72 -8.78 -1.17 43.60
C GLY A 72 -9.93 -1.25 42.59
N LYS A 73 -11.10 -0.70 42.95
CA LYS A 73 -12.30 -0.67 42.08
C LYS A 73 -12.46 0.65 41.29
N LYS A 74 -11.51 1.59 41.39
CA LYS A 74 -11.58 2.90 40.70
C LYS A 74 -10.57 2.96 39.56
N VAL A 75 -10.99 3.52 38.42
CA VAL A 75 -10.10 3.86 37.30
C VAL A 75 -9.36 5.14 37.66
N VAL A 76 -8.03 5.10 37.63
CA VAL A 76 -7.16 6.24 38.01
C VAL A 76 -6.43 6.86 36.81
N GLY A 77 -6.54 6.24 35.64
CA GLY A 77 -5.98 6.79 34.41
C GLY A 77 -6.11 5.82 33.24
N PHE A 78 -5.57 6.22 32.09
CA PHE A 78 -5.49 5.40 30.89
C PHE A 78 -4.04 5.35 30.42
N ARG A 79 -3.52 4.16 30.15
CA ARG A 79 -2.22 3.98 29.51
C ARG A 79 -2.44 3.75 28.03
N ARG A 80 -1.65 4.43 27.19
CA ARG A 80 -1.58 4.13 25.76
C ARG A 80 -0.61 2.98 25.55
N THR A 81 -1.07 1.90 24.95
CA THR A 81 -0.19 0.83 24.46
C THR A 81 -0.37 0.72 22.95
N GLY A 82 0.71 1.00 22.22
CA GLY A 82 0.79 0.71 20.79
C GLY A 82 1.14 -0.76 20.61
N LYS A 83 0.47 -1.42 19.67
CA LYS A 83 0.82 -2.77 19.20
C LYS A 83 1.63 -2.68 17.92
#